data_AF-A0A449BAJ6-F1
#
_entry.id   AF-A0A449BAJ6-F1
#
_cell.length_a   1.000
_cell.length_b   1.000
_cell.length_c   1.000
_cell.angle_alpha   90.00
_cell.angle_beta   90.00
_cell.angle_gamma   90.00
#
_symmetry.space_group_name_H-M   'P 1'
#
loop_
_entity.id
_entity.type
_entity.pdbx_description
1 polymer ?
#
loop_
_entity_poly.entity_id
_entity_poly.type
_entity_poly.pdbx_seq_one_letter_code
_entity_poly.pdbx_strand_id
1 'polypeptide(L)'
;MFKSPIWQKFKAGWTKGYIIYACLIFAISLGIGLAIYFVKRPEIVQTNIPDDHTVLVIDTITGTSVSYVTFWFLVLLFTFEFGFTFTKNSITRRIQLLRLKITDEKNKPHSFEQSVKLKTMEKELKTLEHKRDNPPTKNRTVIYFNLIIGTIVFAVNLIISYAR
;
A
#
# COMPACT_ATOMS: atom_id res chain seq x y z
N MET A 1 -30.50 -0.51 -15.72
CA MET A 1 -29.44 0.40 -15.20
C MET A 1 -28.15 -0.40 -15.06
N PHE A 2 -27.31 -0.45 -16.11
CA PHE A 2 -26.08 -1.23 -16.12
C PHE A 2 -25.03 -0.57 -15.22
N LYS A 3 -24.85 -1.08 -14.00
CA LYS A 3 -23.71 -0.69 -13.17
C LYS A 3 -22.46 -1.27 -13.82
N SER A 4 -21.62 -0.41 -14.39
CA SER A 4 -20.33 -0.79 -14.98
C SER A 4 -19.56 -1.72 -14.03
N PRO A 5 -18.97 -2.82 -14.53
CA PRO A 5 -18.21 -3.77 -13.71
C PRO A 5 -17.02 -3.09 -13.01
N ILE A 6 -16.51 -1.99 -13.55
CA ILE A 6 -15.45 -1.17 -12.95
C ILE A 6 -15.95 -0.48 -11.67
N TRP A 7 -17.18 0.03 -11.68
CA TRP A 7 -17.75 0.75 -10.55
C TRP A 7 -18.03 -0.19 -9.36
N GLN A 8 -18.43 -1.43 -9.64
CA GLN A 8 -18.58 -2.46 -8.62
C GLN A 8 -17.22 -2.85 -8.01
N LYS A 9 -16.20 -3.02 -8.85
CA LYS A 9 -14.81 -3.26 -8.37
C LYS A 9 -14.30 -2.06 -7.58
N PHE A 10 -14.55 -0.84 -8.00
CA PHE A 10 -14.15 0.36 -7.27
C PHE A 10 -14.78 0.41 -5.87
N LYS A 11 -16.10 0.24 -5.78
CA LYS A 11 -16.82 0.23 -4.49
C LYS A 11 -16.33 -0.89 -3.57
N ALA A 12 -16.07 -2.08 -4.12
CA ALA A 12 -15.55 -3.22 -3.36
C ALA A 12 -14.10 -3.02 -2.88
N GLY A 13 -13.33 -2.11 -3.48
CA GLY A 13 -11.96 -1.82 -3.08
C GLY A 13 -11.84 -0.90 -1.86
N TRP A 14 -12.87 -0.12 -1.56
CA TRP A 14 -12.92 0.77 -0.39
C TRP A 14 -13.25 -0.02 0.87
N THR A 15 -12.24 -0.72 1.39
CA THR A 15 -12.32 -1.34 2.72
C THR A 15 -11.98 -0.33 3.81
N LYS A 16 -12.44 -0.56 5.06
CA LYS A 16 -12.14 0.33 6.21
C LYS A 16 -10.65 0.57 6.37
N GLY A 17 -9.83 -0.48 6.23
CA GLY A 17 -8.37 -0.36 6.28
C GLY A 17 -7.82 0.55 5.19
N TYR A 18 -8.32 0.43 3.96
CA TYR A 18 -7.88 1.23 2.83
C TYR A 18 -8.22 2.72 3.00
N ILE A 19 -9.39 3.04 3.56
CA ILE A 19 -9.77 4.43 3.88
C ILE A 19 -8.77 5.02 4.88
N ILE A 20 -8.44 4.30 5.94
CA ILE A 20 -7.47 4.74 6.95
C ILE A 20 -6.10 4.99 6.31
N TYR A 21 -5.61 4.07 5.48
CA TYR A 21 -4.35 4.26 4.75
C TYR A 21 -4.37 5.46 3.83
N ALA A 22 -5.47 5.68 3.08
CA ALA A 22 -5.61 6.84 2.21
C ALA A 22 -5.57 8.16 3.01
N CYS A 23 -6.25 8.21 4.16
CA CYS A 23 -6.21 9.36 5.06
C CYS A 23 -4.80 9.60 5.62
N LEU A 24 -4.07 8.55 6.01
CA LEU A 24 -2.70 8.66 6.51
C LEU A 24 -1.76 9.19 5.42
N ILE A 25 -1.80 8.64 4.21
CA ILE A 25 -0.98 9.10 3.08
C ILE A 25 -1.27 10.58 2.79
N PHE A 26 -2.56 10.95 2.78
CA PHE A 26 -2.96 12.34 2.57
C PHE A 26 -2.43 13.28 3.66
N ALA A 27 -2.55 12.91 4.94
CA ALA A 27 -2.06 13.70 6.06
C ALA A 27 -0.54 13.86 6.04
N ILE A 28 0.22 12.79 5.74
CA ILE A 28 1.67 12.85 5.63
C ILE A 28 2.09 13.74 4.45
N SER A 29 1.41 13.63 3.31
CA SER A 29 1.70 14.44 2.13
C SER A 29 1.47 15.93 2.40
N LEU A 30 0.37 16.27 3.08
CA LEU A 30 0.12 17.63 3.55
C LEU A 30 1.18 18.11 4.55
N GLY A 31 1.60 17.25 5.48
CA GLY A 31 2.67 17.55 6.43
C GLY A 31 3.98 17.92 5.75
N ILE A 32 4.36 17.21 4.67
CA ILE A 32 5.54 17.51 3.86
C ILE A 32 5.38 18.87 3.15
N GLY A 33 4.21 19.13 2.56
CA GLY A 33 3.91 20.44 1.97
C GLY A 33 4.06 21.58 2.98
N LEU A 34 3.46 21.44 4.15
CA LEU A 34 3.56 22.44 5.22
C LEU A 34 5.01 22.63 5.70
N ALA A 35 5.80 21.55 5.78
CA ALA A 35 7.22 21.65 6.11
C ALA A 35 7.98 22.51 5.08
N ILE A 36 7.73 22.28 3.78
CA ILE A 36 8.32 23.11 2.71
C ILE A 36 7.89 24.57 2.85
N TYR A 37 6.61 24.81 3.12
CA TYR A 37 6.08 26.16 3.34
C TYR A 37 6.81 26.87 4.48
N PHE A 38 6.95 26.24 5.65
CA PHE A 38 7.59 26.86 6.80
C PHE A 38 9.09 27.07 6.62
N VAL A 39 9.77 26.18 5.89
CA VAL A 39 11.21 26.32 5.58
C VAL A 39 11.46 27.49 4.61
N LYS A 40 10.63 27.65 3.58
CA LYS A 40 10.81 28.69 2.55
C LYS A 40 10.20 30.06 2.92
N ARG A 41 9.20 30.10 3.80
CA ARG A 41 8.57 31.35 4.27
C ARG A 41 9.56 32.42 4.76
N PRO A 42 10.55 32.14 5.63
CA PRO A 42 11.44 33.18 6.15
C PRO A 42 12.30 33.85 5.07
N GLU A 43 12.71 33.12 4.02
CA GLU A 43 13.49 33.68 2.91
C GLU A 43 12.68 34.72 2.12
N ILE A 44 11.40 34.43 1.90
CA ILE A 44 10.49 35.25 1.09
C ILE A 44 10.02 36.51 1.83
N VAL A 45 9.87 36.40 3.16
CA VAL A 45 9.54 37.56 4.02
C VAL A 45 10.69 38.58 4.04
N GLN A 46 11.92 38.16 3.78
CA GLN A 46 13.08 39.07 3.72
C GLN A 46 13.22 39.77 2.36
N THR A 47 12.80 39.14 1.26
CA THR A 47 12.97 39.68 -0.10
C THR A 47 11.88 40.67 -0.52
N ASN A 48 10.68 40.66 0.10
CA ASN A 48 9.56 41.58 -0.20
C ASN A 48 9.12 41.63 -1.67
N ILE A 49 9.40 40.57 -2.46
CA ILE A 49 9.00 40.49 -3.87
C ILE A 49 7.62 39.81 -3.94
N PRO A 50 6.58 40.45 -4.53
CA PRO A 50 5.23 39.90 -4.54
C PRO A 50 5.08 38.57 -5.31
N ASP A 51 5.94 38.31 -6.31
CA ASP A 51 5.93 37.04 -7.05
C ASP A 51 6.41 35.84 -6.22
N ASP A 52 7.23 36.06 -5.19
CA ASP A 52 7.80 35.00 -4.34
C ASP A 52 6.70 34.29 -3.53
N HIS A 53 5.64 35.00 -3.11
CA HIS A 53 4.54 34.38 -2.37
C HIS A 53 3.78 33.35 -3.20
N THR A 54 3.62 33.59 -4.49
CA THR A 54 2.96 32.62 -5.37
C THR A 54 3.90 31.44 -5.67
N VAL A 55 5.21 31.68 -5.77
CA VAL A 55 6.21 30.59 -5.88
C VAL A 55 6.18 29.70 -4.64
N LEU A 56 6.08 30.27 -3.44
CA LEU A 56 5.94 29.52 -2.18
C LEU A 56 4.75 28.57 -2.19
N VAL A 57 3.60 29.07 -2.67
CA VAL A 57 2.37 28.27 -2.76
C VAL A 57 2.54 27.16 -3.79
N ILE A 58 3.08 27.46 -4.96
CA ILE A 58 3.33 26.46 -6.02
C ILE A 58 4.27 25.36 -5.51
N ASP A 59 5.37 25.73 -4.84
CA ASP A 59 6.34 24.78 -4.27
C ASP A 59 5.70 23.89 -3.19
N THR A 60 4.87 24.49 -2.33
CA THR A 60 4.14 23.78 -1.27
C THR A 60 3.17 22.75 -1.85
N ILE A 61 2.37 23.15 -2.84
CA ILE A 61 1.40 22.25 -3.48
C ILE A 61 2.13 21.19 -4.32
N THR A 62 3.25 21.55 -4.97
CA THR A 62 4.09 20.60 -5.72
C THR A 62 4.72 19.56 -4.81
N GLY A 63 5.28 19.96 -3.66
CA GLY A 63 5.78 19.02 -2.67
C GLY A 63 4.70 18.09 -2.12
N THR A 64 3.50 18.61 -1.90
CA THR A 64 2.32 17.82 -1.49
C THR A 64 1.92 16.81 -2.57
N SER A 65 1.87 17.21 -3.84
CA SER A 65 1.41 16.33 -4.93
C SER A 65 2.46 15.27 -5.30
N VAL A 66 3.74 15.63 -5.32
CA VAL A 66 4.86 14.69 -5.54
C VAL A 66 4.90 13.65 -4.44
N SER A 67 4.82 14.07 -3.18
CA SER A 67 4.86 13.12 -2.04
C SER A 67 3.64 12.19 -2.07
N TYR A 68 2.44 12.71 -2.35
CA TYR A 68 1.22 11.92 -2.50
C TYR A 68 1.34 10.85 -3.62
N VAL A 69 1.80 11.24 -4.81
CA VAL A 69 2.01 10.31 -5.94
C VAL A 69 3.05 9.25 -5.57
N THR A 70 4.15 9.67 -4.94
CA THR A 70 5.24 8.78 -4.53
C THR A 70 4.75 7.72 -3.55
N PHE A 71 3.99 8.11 -2.51
CA PHE A 71 3.45 7.15 -1.55
C PHE A 71 2.47 6.16 -2.20
N TRP A 72 1.59 6.62 -3.08
CA TRP A 72 0.69 5.71 -3.82
C TRP A 72 1.43 4.77 -4.76
N PHE A 73 2.51 5.25 -5.39
CA PHE A 73 3.38 4.42 -6.21
C PHE A 73 4.11 3.35 -5.37
N LEU A 74 4.61 3.70 -4.18
CA LEU A 74 5.19 2.73 -3.24
C LEU A 74 4.17 1.68 -2.81
N VAL A 75 2.94 2.08 -2.48
CA VAL A 75 1.85 1.14 -2.17
C VAL A 75 1.60 0.20 -3.35
N LEU A 76 1.59 0.71 -4.58
CA LEU A 76 1.45 -0.09 -5.78
C LEU A 76 2.58 -1.14 -5.88
N LEU A 77 3.83 -0.75 -5.71
CA LEU A 77 4.99 -1.67 -5.71
C LEU A 77 4.84 -2.78 -4.66
N PHE A 78 4.44 -2.44 -3.43
CA PHE A 78 4.16 -3.43 -2.40
C PHE A 78 3.04 -4.39 -2.78
N THR A 79 1.98 -3.91 -3.47
CA THR A 79 0.92 -4.81 -3.95
C THR A 79 1.35 -5.75 -5.08
N PHE A 80 2.36 -5.36 -5.87
CA PHE A 80 3.00 -6.19 -6.89
C PHE A 80 4.03 -7.17 -6.31
N GLU A 81 4.21 -7.19 -4.99
CA GLU A 81 5.19 -8.04 -4.32
C GLU A 81 6.62 -7.73 -4.77
N PHE A 82 6.86 -6.50 -5.25
CA PHE A 82 8.19 -6.02 -5.60
C PHE A 82 9.01 -5.96 -4.30
N GLY A 83 10.08 -6.78 -4.21
CA GLY A 83 10.87 -6.98 -2.99
C GLY A 83 10.36 -8.08 -2.03
N PHE A 84 9.20 -8.70 -2.31
CA PHE A 84 8.59 -9.74 -1.47
C PHE A 84 8.90 -11.19 -1.90
N THR A 85 9.91 -11.39 -2.75
CA THR A 85 10.46 -12.73 -3.06
C THR A 85 10.80 -13.50 -1.78
N PHE A 86 11.24 -12.78 -0.73
CA PHE A 86 11.51 -13.34 0.59
C PHE A 86 10.27 -13.88 1.34
N THR A 87 9.08 -13.28 1.16
CA THR A 87 7.86 -13.77 1.83
C THR A 87 7.19 -14.95 1.13
N LYS A 88 7.32 -15.08 -0.19
CA LYS A 88 6.89 -16.31 -0.90
C LYS A 88 7.68 -17.53 -0.42
N ASN A 89 8.95 -17.34 -0.08
CA ASN A 89 9.76 -18.35 0.59
C ASN A 89 9.30 -18.64 2.02
N SER A 90 8.73 -17.67 2.74
CA SER A 90 8.27 -17.87 4.12
C SER A 90 7.09 -18.85 4.23
N ILE A 91 6.05 -18.70 3.39
CA ILE A 91 4.91 -19.65 3.37
C ILE A 91 5.37 -21.03 2.94
N THR A 92 6.21 -21.10 1.89
CA THR A 92 6.77 -22.36 1.39
C THR A 92 7.63 -23.06 2.45
N ARG A 93 8.49 -22.33 3.14
CA ARG A 93 9.32 -22.84 4.24
C ARG A 93 8.46 -23.29 5.43
N ARG A 94 7.41 -22.54 5.77
CA ARG A 94 6.48 -22.92 6.84
C ARG A 94 5.74 -24.22 6.48
N ILE A 95 5.31 -24.39 5.23
CA ILE A 95 4.71 -25.64 4.75
C ILE A 95 5.72 -26.79 4.87
N GLN A 96 6.97 -26.59 4.41
CA GLN A 96 8.02 -27.61 4.52
C GLN A 96 8.29 -28.02 5.98
N LEU A 97 8.41 -27.05 6.90
CA LEU A 97 8.60 -27.31 8.33
C LEU A 97 7.39 -28.03 8.96
N LEU A 98 6.17 -27.67 8.56
CA LEU A 98 4.97 -28.32 9.06
C LEU A 98 4.88 -29.78 8.57
N ARG A 99 5.25 -30.05 7.31
CA ARG A 99 5.32 -31.41 6.76
C ARG A 99 6.33 -32.26 7.53
N LEU A 100 7.52 -31.73 7.81
CA LEU A 100 8.53 -32.42 8.62
C LEU A 100 8.00 -32.74 10.02
N LYS A 101 7.37 -31.77 10.70
CA LYS A 101 6.77 -31.99 12.02
C LYS A 101 5.66 -33.05 12.01
N ILE A 102 4.85 -33.11 10.96
CA ILE A 102 3.81 -34.13 10.79
C ILE A 102 4.46 -35.52 10.64
N THR A 103 5.54 -35.63 9.85
CA THR A 103 6.27 -36.89 9.69
C THR A 103 6.91 -37.34 11.01
N ASP A 104 7.57 -36.43 11.73
CA ASP A 104 8.18 -36.73 13.04
C ASP A 104 7.14 -37.14 14.07
N GLU A 105 5.97 -36.48 14.07
CA GLU A 105 4.90 -36.84 14.99
C GLU A 105 4.24 -38.17 14.60
N LYS A 106 4.18 -38.55 13.30
CA LYS A 106 3.71 -39.88 12.85
C LYS A 106 4.64 -41.02 13.26
N ASN A 107 5.93 -40.76 13.41
CA ASN A 107 6.93 -41.75 13.82
C ASN A 107 6.94 -42.03 15.34
N LYS A 108 6.19 -41.26 16.14
CA LYS A 108 6.07 -41.45 17.59
C LYS A 108 5.07 -42.56 17.94
N PRO A 109 5.21 -43.20 19.12
CA PRO A 109 4.27 -44.23 19.57
C PRO A 109 2.83 -43.72 19.61
N HIS A 110 1.90 -44.60 19.23
CA HIS A 110 0.54 -44.19 18.95
C HIS A 110 -0.20 -43.81 20.24
N SER A 111 -0.59 -42.54 20.39
CA SER A 111 -1.36 -42.05 21.55
C SER A 111 -2.57 -41.22 21.13
N PHE A 112 -3.57 -41.12 22.00
CA PHE A 112 -4.74 -40.28 21.76
C PHE A 112 -4.34 -38.80 21.56
N GLU A 113 -3.43 -38.29 22.40
CA GLU A 113 -2.90 -36.92 22.27
C GLU A 113 -2.19 -36.68 20.94
N GLN A 114 -1.41 -37.65 20.48
CA GLN A 114 -0.71 -37.59 19.19
C GLN A 114 -1.71 -37.52 18.03
N SER A 115 -2.80 -38.29 18.08
CA SER A 115 -3.85 -38.26 17.05
C SER A 115 -4.56 -36.90 16.93
N VAL A 116 -4.83 -36.25 18.08
CA VAL A 116 -5.44 -34.92 18.14
C VAL A 116 -4.48 -33.87 17.59
N LYS A 117 -3.20 -33.96 17.97
CA LYS A 117 -2.14 -33.05 17.52
C LYS A 117 -1.89 -33.17 16.02
N LEU A 118 -1.86 -34.39 15.48
CA LEU A 118 -1.74 -34.67 14.05
C LEU A 118 -2.90 -34.07 13.26
N LYS A 119 -4.14 -34.29 13.71
CA LYS A 119 -5.33 -33.74 13.07
C LYS A 119 -5.31 -32.21 13.02
N THR A 120 -4.77 -31.58 14.06
CA THR A 120 -4.63 -30.13 14.15
C THR A 120 -3.57 -29.62 13.17
N MET A 121 -2.40 -30.26 13.13
CA MET A 121 -1.32 -29.91 12.20
C MET A 121 -1.71 -30.15 10.74
N GLU A 122 -2.42 -31.23 10.43
CA GLU A 122 -2.93 -31.50 9.07
C GLU A 122 -3.97 -30.48 8.63
N LYS A 123 -4.83 -30.01 9.55
CA LYS A 123 -5.77 -28.91 9.29
C LYS A 123 -5.05 -27.58 9.03
N GLU A 124 -4.00 -27.27 9.80
CA GLU A 124 -3.17 -26.09 9.57
C GLU A 124 -2.43 -26.18 8.22
N LEU A 125 -1.89 -27.36 7.86
CA LEU A 125 -1.26 -27.61 6.57
C LEU A 125 -2.22 -27.32 5.41
N LYS A 126 -3.43 -27.92 5.44
CA LYS A 126 -4.46 -27.68 4.41
C LYS A 126 -4.82 -26.21 4.31
N THR A 127 -4.87 -25.49 5.42
CA THR A 127 -5.17 -24.05 5.44
C THR A 127 -4.04 -23.25 4.79
N LEU A 128 -2.78 -23.59 5.05
CA LEU A 128 -1.62 -22.92 4.47
C LEU A 128 -1.44 -23.23 2.97
N GLU A 129 -1.67 -24.47 2.55
CA GLU A 129 -1.67 -24.87 1.15
C GLU A 129 -2.79 -24.17 0.37
N HIS A 130 -4.01 -24.14 0.94
CA HIS A 130 -5.12 -23.41 0.33
C HIS A 130 -4.83 -21.91 0.18
N LYS A 131 -4.18 -21.28 1.17
CA LYS A 131 -3.74 -19.88 1.09
C LYS A 131 -2.64 -19.64 0.06
N ARG A 132 -1.76 -20.62 -0.17
CA ARG A 132 -0.70 -20.54 -1.20
C ARG A 132 -1.31 -20.63 -2.60
N ASP A 133 -2.23 -21.57 -2.79
CA ASP A 133 -2.81 -21.87 -4.10
C ASP A 133 -3.93 -20.90 -4.48
N ASN A 134 -4.61 -20.30 -3.49
CA ASN A 134 -5.63 -19.26 -3.69
C ASN A 134 -5.24 -17.96 -2.97
N PRO A 135 -4.28 -17.19 -3.51
CA PRO A 135 -3.97 -15.88 -2.96
C PRO A 135 -5.20 -14.97 -3.06
N PRO A 136 -5.50 -14.15 -2.03
CA PRO A 136 -6.60 -13.22 -2.10
C PRO A 136 -6.42 -12.29 -3.30
N THR A 137 -7.46 -12.14 -4.11
CA THR A 137 -7.48 -11.22 -5.24
C THR A 137 -7.37 -9.78 -4.72
N LYS A 138 -6.17 -9.22 -4.81
CA LYS A 138 -5.90 -7.82 -4.41
C LYS A 138 -6.62 -6.89 -5.40
N ASN A 139 -7.67 -6.22 -4.95
CA ASN A 139 -8.36 -5.23 -5.75
C ASN A 139 -7.54 -3.92 -5.80
N ARG A 140 -6.88 -3.67 -6.93
CA ARG A 140 -5.98 -2.52 -7.13
C ARG A 140 -6.65 -1.30 -7.74
N THR A 141 -7.94 -1.39 -8.08
CA THR A 141 -8.69 -0.33 -8.78
C THR A 141 -8.64 1.01 -8.04
N VAL A 142 -8.72 0.97 -6.71
CA VAL A 142 -8.68 2.17 -5.87
C VAL A 142 -7.27 2.78 -5.84
N ILE A 143 -6.21 1.96 -5.91
CA ILE A 143 -4.82 2.45 -5.97
C ILE A 143 -4.64 3.24 -7.27
N TYR A 144 -5.03 2.65 -8.40
CA TYR A 144 -4.94 3.31 -9.70
C TYR A 144 -5.74 4.61 -9.74
N PHE A 145 -6.94 4.63 -9.15
CA PHE A 145 -7.75 5.85 -9.10
C PHE A 145 -7.08 6.98 -8.31
N ASN A 146 -6.53 6.70 -7.12
CA ASN A 146 -5.82 7.70 -6.33
C ASN A 146 -4.52 8.17 -7.02
N LEU A 147 -3.82 7.25 -7.69
CA LEU A 147 -2.59 7.56 -8.43
C LEU A 147 -2.88 8.47 -9.64
N ILE A 148 -3.98 8.22 -10.36
CA ILE A 148 -4.47 9.09 -11.44
C ILE A 148 -4.79 10.48 -10.91
N ILE A 149 -5.55 10.59 -9.80
CA ILE A 149 -5.87 11.88 -9.18
C ILE A 149 -4.60 12.63 -8.82
N GLY A 150 -3.66 11.99 -8.12
CA GLY A 150 -2.39 12.60 -7.73
C GLY A 150 -1.58 13.08 -8.93
N THR A 151 -1.53 12.27 -10.00
CA THR A 151 -0.80 12.60 -11.23
C THR A 151 -1.42 13.79 -11.96
N ILE A 152 -2.76 13.87 -12.02
CA ILE A 152 -3.47 15.03 -12.60
C ILE A 152 -3.14 16.30 -11.81
N VAL A 153 -3.23 16.25 -10.49
CA VAL A 153 -2.91 17.41 -9.63
C VAL A 153 -1.46 17.85 -9.81
N PHE A 154 -0.52 16.91 -9.87
CA PHE A 154 0.88 17.19 -10.14
C PHE A 154 1.11 17.80 -11.53
N ALA A 155 0.49 17.25 -12.57
CA ALA A 155 0.60 17.77 -13.94
C ALA A 155 0.05 19.20 -14.06
N VAL A 156 -1.10 19.49 -13.42
CA VAL A 156 -1.67 20.85 -13.38
C VAL A 156 -0.71 21.81 -12.69
N ASN A 157 -0.10 21.43 -11.57
CA ASN A 157 0.89 22.28 -10.89
C ASN A 157 2.12 22.54 -11.75
N LEU A 158 2.63 21.53 -12.46
CA LEU A 158 3.75 21.72 -13.38
C LEU A 158 3.41 22.70 -14.50
N ILE A 159 2.21 22.59 -15.09
CA ILE A 159 1.76 23.53 -16.12
C ILE A 159 1.70 24.95 -15.56
N ILE A 160 1.11 25.14 -14.37
CA ILE A 160 1.02 26.46 -13.73
C ILE A 160 2.42 27.01 -13.40
N SER A 161 3.34 26.15 -12.97
CA SER A 161 4.71 26.54 -12.65
C SER A 161 5.54 26.90 -13.88
N TYR A 162 5.27 26.30 -15.05
CA TYR A 162 6.03 26.52 -16.28
C TYR A 162 5.41 27.59 -17.19
N ALA A 163 4.11 27.82 -17.08
CA ALA A 163 3.37 28.84 -17.82
C ALA A 163 3.55 30.26 -17.24
N ARG A 164 4.37 30.41 -16.20
CA ARG A 164 4.68 31.65 -15.51
C ARG A 164 6.15 31.98 -15.70
#